data_AF-A0A0G0RSR8-F1
#
_entry.id   AF-A0A0G0RSR8-F1
#
_cell.length_a   1.000
_cell.length_b   1.000
_cell.length_c   1.000
_cell.angle_alpha   90.00
_cell.angle_beta   90.00
_cell.angle_gamma   90.00
#
_symmetry.space_group_name_H-M   'P 1'
#
loop_
_entity.id
_entity.type
_entity.pdbx_description
1 polymer ?
#
loop_
_entity_poly.entity_id
_entity_poly.type
_entity_poly.pdbx_seq_one_letter_code
_entity_poly.pdbx_strand_id
1 'polypeptide(L)' 'MAERIVIPGGTLDAHVHFRQPGATHKEDFVTGTRAALKGGYTAVFDMPNNPIPTVTPSALDEKRRLANGNIYV' A
#
# COMPACT_ATOMS: atom_id res chain seq x y z
N MET A 1 -5.73 -33.33 5.69
CA MET A 1 -5.47 -31.96 6.19
C MET A 1 -4.19 -31.50 5.52
N ALA A 2 -4.18 -30.34 4.85
CA ALA A 2 -2.92 -29.76 4.39
C ALA A 2 -2.13 -29.25 5.61
N GLU A 3 -0.82 -29.50 5.66
CA GLU A 3 0.06 -28.87 6.63
C GLU A 3 0.05 -27.35 6.42
N ARG A 4 -0.01 -26.58 7.52
CA ARG A 4 0.01 -25.12 7.51
C ARG A 4 1.35 -24.63 8.01
N ILE A 5 2.01 -23.79 7.23
CA ILE A 5 3.20 -23.06 7.65
C ILE A 5 2.77 -21.71 8.21
N VAL A 6 3.24 -21.37 9.42
CA VAL A 6 3.00 -20.08 10.05
C VAL A 6 4.25 -19.22 9.91
N ILE A 7 4.10 -18.05 9.30
CA ILE A 7 5.15 -17.05 9.20
C ILE A 7 4.86 -15.95 10.24
N PRO A 8 5.59 -15.89 11.37
CA PRO A 8 5.37 -14.87 12.38
C PRO A 8 5.77 -13.48 11.86
N GLY A 9 5.00 -12.46 12.21
CA GLY A 9 5.24 -11.07 11.79
C GLY A 9 4.74 -10.72 10.38
N GLY A 10 4.28 -11.70 9.60
CA GLY A 10 3.84 -11.51 8.22
C GLY A 10 5.00 -11.26 7.25
N THR A 11 4.66 -10.89 6.02
CA THR A 11 5.62 -10.59 4.96
C THR A 11 5.67 -9.11 4.63
N LEU A 12 6.77 -8.68 4.04
CA LEU A 12 6.97 -7.31 3.56
C LEU A 12 6.97 -7.30 2.04
N ASP A 13 6.17 -6.41 1.45
CA ASP A 13 6.24 -6.10 0.02
C ASP A 13 7.01 -4.80 -0.20
N ALA A 14 8.23 -4.91 -0.71
CA ALA A 14 9.08 -3.75 -0.95
C ALA A 14 8.63 -2.90 -2.15
N HIS A 15 7.62 -3.34 -2.92
CA HIS A 15 7.26 -2.72 -4.19
C HIS A 15 5.79 -2.88 -4.55
N VAL A 16 4.97 -1.89 -4.15
CA VAL A 16 3.55 -1.81 -4.58
C VAL A 16 3.26 -0.52 -5.35
N HIS A 17 2.09 -0.48 -6.00
CA HIS A 17 1.58 0.71 -6.69
C HIS A 17 0.10 0.93 -6.38
N PHE A 18 -0.21 1.77 -5.40
CA PHE A 18 -1.59 2.08 -5.00
C PHE A 18 -2.30 3.12 -5.86
N ARG A 19 -1.61 3.71 -6.85
CA ARG A 19 -2.21 4.59 -7.88
C ARG A 19 -2.90 5.86 -7.36
N GLN A 20 -2.86 6.11 -6.05
CA GLN A 20 -3.32 7.34 -5.41
C GLN A 20 -2.12 8.18 -4.94
N PRO A 21 -2.00 9.45 -5.36
CA PRO A 21 -3.02 10.27 -6.05
C PRO A 21 -3.00 10.21 -7.59
N GLY A 22 -4.18 10.38 -8.21
CA GLY A 22 -4.32 10.68 -9.64
C GLY A 22 -4.79 9.54 -10.55
N ALA A 23 -4.80 8.28 -10.08
CA ALA A 23 -5.32 7.13 -10.84
C ALA A 23 -6.15 6.17 -9.97
N THR A 24 -6.99 6.70 -9.08
CA THR A 24 -7.81 5.92 -8.12
C THR A 24 -8.81 4.97 -8.77
N HIS A 25 -9.16 5.18 -10.05
CA HIS A 25 -9.96 4.23 -10.82
C HIS A 25 -9.26 2.88 -11.05
N LYS A 26 -7.92 2.83 -10.86
CA LYS A 26 -7.13 1.60 -10.98
C LYS A 26 -6.98 0.89 -9.64
N GLU A 27 -6.65 1.65 -8.60
CA GLU A 27 -6.45 1.17 -7.22
C GLU A 27 -6.39 2.39 -6.29
N ASP A 28 -6.68 2.22 -5.00
CA ASP A 28 -6.48 3.23 -3.97
C ASP A 28 -5.86 2.63 -2.69
N PHE A 29 -5.64 3.45 -1.66
CA PHE A 29 -5.06 2.95 -0.39
C PHE A 29 -5.95 1.92 0.30
N VAL A 30 -7.28 2.09 0.25
CA VAL A 30 -8.23 1.20 0.94
C VAL A 30 -8.24 -0.17 0.28
N THR A 31 -8.37 -0.21 -1.04
CA THR A 31 -8.43 -1.48 -1.79
C THR A 31 -7.07 -2.18 -1.78
N GLY A 32 -6.01 -1.44 -2.06
CA GLY A 32 -4.65 -1.97 -2.14
C GLY A 32 -4.13 -2.51 -0.81
N THR A 33 -4.32 -1.80 0.29
CA THR A 33 -3.86 -2.30 1.61
C THR A 33 -4.71 -3.44 2.14
N ARG A 34 -6.02 -3.49 1.86
CA ARG A 34 -6.84 -4.68 2.16
C ARG A 34 -6.39 -5.91 1.38
N ALA A 35 -6.05 -5.73 0.11
CA ALA A 35 -5.49 -6.81 -0.72
C ALA A 35 -4.15 -7.30 -0.15
N ALA A 36 -3.26 -6.38 0.24
CA ALA A 36 -1.99 -6.71 0.88
C ALA A 36 -2.20 -7.51 2.18
N LEU A 37 -3.09 -7.07 3.06
CA LEU A 37 -3.44 -7.77 4.30
C LEU A 37 -3.95 -9.18 4.02
N LYS A 38 -4.85 -9.32 3.04
CA LYS A 38 -5.39 -10.62 2.63
C LYS A 38 -4.32 -11.55 2.06
N GLY A 39 -3.30 -10.99 1.43
CA GLY A 39 -2.11 -11.70 0.93
C GLY A 39 -1.11 -12.12 2.00
N GLY A 40 -1.29 -11.70 3.25
CA GLY A 40 -0.36 -12.00 4.36
C GLY A 40 0.74 -10.96 4.54
N TYR A 41 0.68 -9.84 3.82
CA TYR A 41 1.60 -8.73 4.03
C TYR A 41 1.20 -7.89 5.24
N THR A 42 2.20 -7.45 5.99
CA THR A 42 2.07 -6.61 7.19
C THR A 42 2.82 -5.30 7.05
N ALA A 43 3.54 -5.10 5.95
CA ALA A 43 4.16 -3.84 5.58
C ALA A 43 4.36 -3.78 4.07
N VAL A 44 4.17 -2.60 3.48
CA VAL A 44 4.31 -2.38 2.04
C VAL A 44 4.95 -1.02 1.75
N PHE A 45 5.68 -0.92 0.63
CA PHE A 45 6.28 0.33 0.15
C PHE A 45 5.64 0.75 -1.18
N ASP A 46 4.80 1.80 -1.12
CA ASP A 46 4.14 2.35 -2.32
C ASP A 46 5.07 3.23 -3.14
N MET A 47 5.25 2.87 -4.40
CA MET A 47 6.16 3.54 -5.31
C MET A 47 5.72 4.97 -5.66
N PRO A 48 6.67 5.87 -5.95
CA PRO A 48 6.39 7.30 -6.10
C PRO A 48 5.82 7.69 -7.49
N ASN A 49 5.56 6.73 -8.39
CA ASN A 49 5.25 6.97 -9.81
C ASN A 49 3.75 7.11 -10.13
N ASN A 50 2.95 7.59 -9.19
CA ASN A 50 1.56 7.93 -9.46
C ASN A 50 1.47 9.11 -10.45
N PRO A 51 0.33 9.34 -11.14
CA PRO A 51 0.18 10.46 -12.07
C PRO A 51 0.51 11.83 -11.46
N ILE A 52 0.28 11.95 -10.14
CA ILE A 52 0.87 13.00 -9.31
C ILE A 52 2.04 12.36 -8.53
N PRO A 53 3.31 12.53 -8.98
CA PRO A 53 4.44 11.79 -8.43
C PRO A 53 4.84 12.25 -7.03
N THR A 54 5.32 11.33 -6.21
CA THR A 54 5.80 11.59 -4.83
C THR A 54 7.30 11.87 -4.81
N VAL A 55 7.71 13.02 -5.39
CA VAL A 55 9.14 13.37 -5.57
C VAL A 55 9.56 14.67 -4.84
N THR A 56 8.65 15.27 -4.08
CA THR A 56 8.91 16.45 -3.25
C THR A 56 8.39 16.22 -1.83
N PRO A 57 8.88 16.96 -0.82
CA PRO A 57 8.33 16.91 0.54
C PRO A 57 6.83 17.20 0.60
N SER A 58 6.35 18.22 -0.12
CA SER A 58 4.93 18.56 -0.17
C SER A 58 4.07 17.46 -0.77
N ALA A 59 4.56 16.76 -1.80
CA ALA A 59 3.86 15.62 -2.39
C ALA A 59 3.81 14.42 -1.44
N LEU A 60 4.87 14.21 -0.64
CA LEU A 60 4.89 13.19 0.41
C LEU A 60 3.89 13.50 1.53
N ASP A 61 3.82 14.76 1.97
CA ASP A 61 2.88 15.18 3.01
C ASP A 61 1.43 15.05 2.56
N GLU A 62 1.13 15.42 1.31
CA GLU A 62 -0.20 15.20 0.73
C GLU A 62 -0.54 13.71 0.64
N LYS A 63 0.41 12.88 0.22
CA LYS A 63 0.21 11.43 0.16
C LYS A 63 -0.07 10.83 1.54
N ARG A 64 0.66 11.26 2.57
CA ARG A 64 0.42 10.88 3.98
C ARG A 64 -0.98 11.29 4.43
N ARG A 65 -1.42 12.51 4.08
CA ARG A 65 -2.77 12.99 4.40
C ARG A 65 -3.85 12.13 3.76
N LEU A 66 -3.69 11.76 2.48
CA LEU A 66 -4.62 10.89 1.76
C LEU A 66 -4.64 9.45 2.30
N ALA A 67 -3.49 8.94 2.75
CA ALA A 67 -3.37 7.62 3.36
C ALA A 67 -3.98 7.56 4.77
N ASN A 68 -3.98 8.66 5.52
CA ASN A 68 -4.46 8.67 6.90
C ASN A 68 -5.92 8.18 7.01
N GLY A 69 -6.14 7.13 7.82
CA GLY A 69 -7.45 6.48 7.98
C GLY A 69 -7.82 5.47 6.88
N ASN A 70 -6.96 5.28 5.87
CA ASN A 70 -7.20 4.43 4.70
C ASN A 70 -6.19 3.27 4.55
N ILE A 71 -5.43 2.95 5.60
CA ILE A 71 -4.40 1.90 5.61
C ILE A 71 -4.82 0.73 6.51
N TYR A 72 -4.73 -0.49 5.99
CA TYR A 72 -5.13 -1.73 6.67
C TYR A 72 -3.99 -2.74 6.92
N VAL A 73 -2.75 -2.41 6.51
CA VAL A 73 -1.53 -3.16 6.85
C VAL A 73 -0.58 -2.30 7.65
#